data_AF-A0AAU2WN08-F1
#
_entry.id   AF-A0AAU2WN08-F1
#
_cell.length_a   1.000
_cell.length_b   1.000
_cell.length_c   1.000
_cell.angle_alpha   90.00
_cell.angle_beta   90.00
_cell.angle_gamma   90.00
#
_symmetry.space_group_name_H-M   'P 1'
#
loop_
_entity.id
_entity.type
_entity.pdbx_description
1 polymer ?
#
loop_
_entity_poly.entity_id
_entity_poly.type
_entity_poly.pdbx_seq_one_letter_code
_entity_poly.pdbx_strand_id
1 'polypeptide(L)'
;MAREAARDPHLADLMREFTGARRAALREVLERGRERGELPEGRDLDLMVDQVYGVFWYRFLLGHAPLDERTATDLADSLVR
;
A
#
# COMPACT_ATOMS: atom_id res chain seq x y z
N MET A 1 11.36 2.72 -15.65
CA MET A 1 9.89 2.76 -15.49
C MET A 1 9.38 3.94 -14.67
N ALA A 2 9.62 4.06 -13.35
CA ALA A 2 9.11 5.22 -12.57
C ALA A 2 9.73 6.58 -13.01
N ARG A 3 11.02 6.60 -13.38
CA ARG A 3 11.70 7.79 -13.91
C ARG A 3 11.30 8.16 -15.35
N GLU A 4 10.82 7.21 -16.16
CA GLU A 4 10.35 7.48 -17.53
C GLU A 4 8.90 8.00 -17.52
N ALA A 5 8.06 7.49 -16.61
CA ALA A 5 6.71 8.03 -16.35
C ALA A 5 6.72 9.49 -15.89
N ALA A 6 7.78 9.93 -15.20
CA ALA A 6 7.93 11.33 -14.77
C ALA A 6 8.07 12.33 -15.93
N ARG A 7 8.28 11.87 -17.17
CA ARG A 7 8.43 12.73 -18.36
C ARG A 7 7.23 12.72 -19.30
N ASP A 8 6.23 11.88 -19.03
CA ASP A 8 4.98 11.85 -19.80
C ASP A 8 3.80 12.20 -18.87
N PRO A 9 3.21 13.40 -19.01
CA PRO A 9 2.09 13.84 -18.19
C PRO A 9 0.90 12.86 -18.20
N HIS A 10 0.63 12.22 -19.35
CA HIS A 10 -0.47 11.28 -19.48
C HIS A 10 -0.20 10.00 -18.67
N LEU A 11 1.02 9.47 -18.75
CA LEU A 11 1.43 8.33 -17.96
C LEU A 11 1.44 8.65 -16.45
N ALA A 12 1.79 9.88 -16.08
CA ALA A 12 1.74 10.33 -14.69
C ALA A 12 0.29 10.41 -14.16
N ASP A 13 -0.68 10.86 -14.96
CA ASP A 13 -2.10 10.85 -14.61
C ASP A 13 -2.62 9.43 -14.41
N LEU A 14 -2.34 8.52 -15.36
CA LEU A 14 -2.74 7.11 -15.25
C LEU A 14 -2.15 6.45 -14.01
N MET A 15 -0.88 6.73 -13.70
CA MET A 15 -0.24 6.21 -12.48
C MET A 15 -0.87 6.77 -11.21
N ARG A 16 -1.25 8.06 -11.19
CA ARG A 16 -1.97 8.67 -10.06
C ARG A 16 -3.33 8.04 -9.86
N GLU A 17 -4.10 7.85 -10.92
CA GLU A 17 -5.42 7.20 -10.84
C GLU A 17 -5.31 5.75 -10.38
N PHE A 18 -4.40 5.00 -10.99
CA PHE A 18 -4.13 3.59 -10.66
C PHE A 18 -3.72 3.38 -9.20
N THR A 19 -2.84 4.26 -8.69
CA THR A 19 -2.39 4.20 -7.29
C THR A 19 -3.46 4.73 -6.34
N GLY A 20 -4.17 5.79 -6.71
CA GLY A 20 -5.25 6.38 -5.92
C GLY A 20 -6.39 5.40 -5.65
N ALA A 21 -6.89 4.72 -6.68
CA ALA A 21 -7.96 3.73 -6.53
C ALA A 21 -7.58 2.58 -5.56
N ARG A 22 -6.34 2.11 -5.66
CA ARG A 22 -5.78 1.07 -4.79
C ARG A 22 -5.66 1.50 -3.33
N ARG A 23 -5.15 2.72 -3.12
CA ARG A 23 -5.04 3.32 -1.79
C ARG A 23 -6.41 3.47 -1.13
N ALA A 24 -7.39 3.98 -1.87
CA ALA A 24 -8.76 4.14 -1.39
C ALA A 24 -9.38 2.79 -0.98
N ALA A 25 -9.22 1.76 -1.81
CA ALA A 25 -9.74 0.42 -1.50
C ALA A 25 -9.13 -0.17 -0.22
N LEU A 26 -7.81 -0.08 -0.04
CA LEU A 26 -7.16 -0.57 1.18
C LEU A 26 -7.57 0.25 2.41
N ARG A 27 -7.68 1.58 2.26
CA ARG A 27 -8.14 2.47 3.33
C ARG A 27 -9.53 2.07 3.82
N GLU A 28 -10.46 1.77 2.91
CA GLU A 28 -11.81 1.33 3.26
C GLU A 28 -11.81 0.00 4.05
N VAL A 29 -10.92 -0.95 3.68
CA VAL A 29 -10.74 -2.20 4.44
C VAL A 29 -10.28 -1.92 5.87
N LEU A 30 -9.29 -1.03 6.03
CA LEU A 30 -8.75 -0.65 7.34
C LEU A 30 -9.78 0.11 8.19
N GLU A 31 -10.57 0.99 7.57
CA GLU A 31 -11.66 1.71 8.26
C GLU A 31 -12.69 0.75 8.85
N ARG A 32 -13.14 -0.23 8.06
CA ARG A 32 -14.04 -1.27 8.57
C ARG A 32 -13.40 -2.10 9.69
N GLY A 33 -12.10 -2.40 9.60
CA GLY A 33 -11.36 -3.10 10.67
C GLY A 33 -11.32 -2.31 11.97
N ARG A 34 -11.07 -0.99 11.87
CA ARG A 34 -11.12 -0.06 13.01
C ARG A 34 -12.51 0.01 13.64
N GLU A 35 -13.57 0.08 12.83
CA GLU A 35 -14.96 0.08 13.32
C GLU A 35 -15.32 -1.22 14.07
N ARG A 36 -14.70 -2.35 13.69
CA ARG A 36 -14.84 -3.63 14.40
C ARG A 36 -13.94 -3.78 15.62
N GLY A 37 -13.05 -2.81 15.90
CA GLY A 37 -12.08 -2.90 16.99
C GLY A 37 -10.94 -3.89 16.72
N GLU A 38 -10.67 -4.22 15.46
CA GLU A 38 -9.59 -5.14 15.05
C GLU A 38 -8.23 -4.45 14.89
N LEU A 39 -8.22 -3.11 14.91
CA LEU A 39 -7.01 -2.30 14.79
C LEU A 39 -6.71 -1.58 16.10
N PRO A 40 -5.43 -1.40 16.48
CA PRO A 40 -5.06 -0.61 17.66
C PRO A 40 -5.60 0.82 17.56
N GLU A 41 -6.10 1.36 18.68
CA GLU A 41 -6.58 2.74 18.75
C GLU A 41 -5.47 3.74 18.41
N GLY A 42 -5.84 4.82 17.72
CA GLY A 42 -4.93 5.92 17.40
C GLY A 42 -3.95 5.64 16.25
N ARG A 43 -4.01 4.48 15.59
CA ARG A 43 -3.23 4.23 14.36
C ARG A 43 -3.69 5.13 13.21
N ASP A 44 -2.71 5.70 12.51
CA ASP A 44 -2.93 6.44 11.28
C ASP A 44 -3.11 5.45 10.11
N LEU A 45 -4.33 5.36 9.60
CA LEU A 45 -4.66 4.43 8.52
C LEU A 45 -4.01 4.84 7.19
N ASP A 46 -3.72 6.12 6.95
CA ASP A 46 -3.01 6.55 5.73
C ASP A 46 -1.56 6.08 5.76
N LEU A 47 -0.92 6.17 6.93
CA LEU A 47 0.42 5.62 7.13
C LEU A 47 0.43 4.09 6.95
N MET A 48 -0.59 3.38 7.42
CA MET A 48 -0.70 1.93 7.19
C MET A 48 -0.81 1.59 5.70
N VAL A 49 -1.59 2.36 4.92
CA VAL A 49 -1.67 2.23 3.46
C VAL A 49 -0.30 2.48 2.82
N ASP A 50 0.42 3.51 3.27
CA ASP A 50 1.78 3.83 2.81
C ASP A 50 2.76 2.70 3.10
N GLN A 51 2.67 2.07 4.27
CA GLN A 51 3.52 0.95 4.64
C GLN A 51 3.26 -0.28 3.75
N VAL A 52 2.00 -0.63 3.50
CA VAL A 52 1.63 -1.76 2.62
C VAL A 52 2.15 -1.55 1.19
N TYR A 53 1.82 -0.41 0.59
CA TYR A 53 2.26 -0.14 -0.78
C TYR A 53 3.75 0.20 -0.87
N GLY A 54 4.35 0.74 0.19
CA GLY A 54 5.79 0.99 0.27
C GLY A 54 6.59 -0.30 0.20
N VAL A 55 6.21 -1.34 0.95
CA VAL A 55 6.85 -2.66 0.86
C VAL A 55 6.65 -3.27 -0.52
N PHE A 56 5.42 -3.24 -1.06
CA PHE A 56 5.13 -3.74 -2.40
C PHE A 56 6.03 -3.06 -3.45
N TRP A 57 6.05 -1.73 -3.50
CA TRP A 57 6.81 -0.99 -4.50
C TRP A 57 8.32 -1.14 -4.33
N TYR A 58 8.84 -1.12 -3.10
CA TYR A 58 10.27 -1.27 -2.84
C TYR A 58 10.78 -2.64 -3.28
N ARG A 59 10.02 -3.72 -2.99
CA ARG A 59 10.37 -5.08 -3.44
C ARG A 59 10.14 -5.26 -4.94
N PHE A 60 9.04 -4.76 -5.48
CA PHE A 60 8.74 -4.85 -6.91
C PHE A 60 9.79 -4.12 -7.78
N LEU A 61 10.20 -2.91 -7.39
CA LEU A 61 11.13 -2.10 -8.18
C LEU A 61 12.57 -2.59 -8.09
N LEU A 62 13.00 -3.09 -6.92
CA LEU A 62 14.40 -3.48 -6.70
C LEU A 62 14.64 -4.99 -6.80
N GLY A 63 13.59 -5.81 -6.75
CA GLY A 63 13.69 -7.28 -6.81
C GLY A 63 14.52 -7.89 -5.67
N HIS A 64 14.71 -7.18 -4.56
CA HIS A 64 15.68 -7.57 -3.52
C HIS A 64 15.15 -8.61 -2.53
N ALA A 65 13.84 -8.89 -2.54
CA ALA A 65 13.19 -9.85 -1.64
C ALA A 65 11.89 -10.41 -2.25
N PRO A 66 11.39 -11.56 -1.79
CA PRO A 66 10.14 -12.16 -2.28
C PRO A 66 8.94 -11.22 -2.17
N LEU A 67 8.03 -11.34 -3.12
CA LEU A 67 6.73 -10.67 -3.11
C LEU A 67 5.65 -11.74 -3.31
N ASP A 68 5.32 -12.42 -2.21
CA ASP A 68 4.46 -13.60 -2.15
C ASP A 68 3.42 -13.48 -1.03
N GLU A 69 2.53 -14.46 -0.94
CA GLU A 69 1.48 -14.50 0.09
C GLU A 69 2.04 -14.47 1.51
N ARG A 70 3.16 -15.14 1.75
CA ARG A 70 3.85 -15.12 3.05
C ARG A 70 4.23 -13.69 3.45
N THR A 71 4.85 -12.96 2.53
CA THR A 71 5.21 -11.55 2.75
C THR A 71 3.97 -10.70 3.07
N ALA A 72 2.86 -10.94 2.38
CA ALA A 72 1.62 -10.20 2.62
C ALA A 72 1.05 -10.48 4.02
N THR A 73 1.02 -11.75 4.45
CA THR A 73 0.58 -12.14 5.79
C THR A 73 1.47 -11.54 6.88
N ASP A 74 2.79 -11.67 6.75
CA ASP A 74 3.74 -11.16 7.74
C ASP A 74 3.63 -9.63 7.90
N LEU A 75 3.44 -8.91 6.78
CA LEU A 75 3.24 -7.47 6.79
C LEU A 75 1.93 -7.08 7.46
N ALA A 76 0.82 -7.74 7.11
CA ALA A 76 -0.47 -7.50 7.73
C ALA A 76 -0.39 -7.71 9.25
N ASP A 77 0.17 -8.83 9.69
CA ASP A 77 0.41 -9.16 11.10
C ASP A 77 1.21 -8.08 11.82
N SER A 78 2.25 -7.53 11.19
CA SER A 78 3.09 -6.49 11.80
C SER A 78 2.37 -5.15 11.99
N LEU A 79 1.34 -4.88 11.18
CA LEU A 79 0.61 -3.62 11.19
C LEU A 79 -0.58 -3.63 12.15
N VAL A 80 -1.20 -4.81 12.34
CA VAL A 80 -2.39 -4.97 13.21
C VAL A 80 -2.05 -5.27 14.67
N ARG A 81 -0.80 -5.61 14.97
CA ARG A 81 -0.28 -5.76 16.34
C ARG A 81 0.08 -4.40 16.97
#